data_AF-A0A955DRN5-F1
#
_entry.id   AF-A0A955DRN5-F1
#
_cell.length_a   1.000
_cell.length_b   1.000
_cell.length_c   1.000
_cell.angle_alpha   90.00
_cell.angle_beta   90.00
_cell.angle_gamma   90.00
#
_symmetry.space_group_name_H-M   'P 1'
#
loop_
_entity.id
_entity.type
_entity.pdbx_description
1 polymer ?
#
loop_
_entity_poly.entity_id
_entity_poly.type
_entity_poly.pdbx_seq_one_letter_code
_entity_poly.pdbx_strand_id
1 'polypeptide(L)'
;MDDESTLLMGACPHIDRDDHRCSSRFCLGRINQAFSVCFGAYKACPMFHSINRECAAVVDKAVADQTETTVRRSPPLVHITAHGSSLTLRATGT
;
A
#
# COMPACT_ATOMS: atom_id res chain seq x y z
N MET A 1 -13.76 -41.47 2.88
CA MET A 1 -12.32 -41.13 2.82
C MET A 1 -12.31 -39.72 2.30
N ASP A 2 -12.58 -38.78 3.19
CA ASP A 2 -12.94 -37.42 2.86
C ASP A 2 -11.95 -36.52 3.62
N ASP A 3 -10.71 -36.49 3.14
CA ASP A 3 -9.61 -35.72 3.75
C ASP A 3 -8.78 -35.01 2.64
N GLU A 4 -9.48 -34.47 1.64
CA GLU A 4 -8.88 -33.68 0.55
C GLU A 4 -9.56 -32.31 0.45
N SER A 5 -9.86 -31.68 1.59
CA SER A 5 -10.44 -30.32 1.61
C SER A 5 -9.81 -29.37 2.63
N THR A 6 -8.70 -29.77 3.28
CA THR A 6 -7.90 -28.89 4.14
C THR A 6 -6.63 -28.37 3.45
N LEU A 7 -6.47 -28.57 2.14
CA LEU A 7 -5.29 -28.09 1.40
C LEU A 7 -5.44 -26.69 0.78
N LEU A 8 -6.55 -25.99 1.04
CA LEU A 8 -6.68 -24.57 0.66
C LEU A 8 -6.27 -23.62 1.80
N MET A 9 -5.35 -24.05 2.67
CA MET A 9 -4.64 -23.15 3.57
C MET A 9 -3.59 -22.40 2.72
N GLY A 10 -4.09 -21.44 1.93
CA GLY A 10 -3.40 -20.85 0.79
C GLY A 10 -1.98 -20.38 1.10
N ALA A 11 -1.09 -20.57 0.13
CA ALA A 11 0.27 -20.06 0.18
C ALA A 11 0.29 -18.52 0.22
N CYS A 12 1.41 -17.97 0.66
CA CYS A 12 1.65 -16.54 0.59
C CYS A 12 1.52 -16.07 -0.87
N PRO A 13 0.62 -15.14 -1.22
CA PRO A 13 0.40 -14.74 -2.61
C PRO A 13 1.63 -14.10 -3.27
N HIS A 14 2.58 -13.60 -2.47
CA HIS A 14 3.84 -13.05 -2.97
C HIS A 14 4.84 -14.12 -3.36
N ILE A 15 4.66 -15.37 -2.91
CA ILE A 15 5.46 -16.51 -3.37
C ILE A 15 5.06 -16.90 -4.79
N ASP A 16 3.74 -16.93 -5.07
CA ASP A 16 3.20 -17.27 -6.39
C ASP A 16 3.50 -16.17 -7.43
N ARG A 17 3.72 -14.94 -6.96
CA ARG A 17 4.14 -13.79 -7.78
C ARG A 17 5.65 -13.68 -7.98
N ASP A 18 6.42 -14.66 -7.48
CA ASP A 18 7.88 -14.67 -7.54
C ASP A 18 8.52 -13.37 -7.03
N ASP A 19 8.01 -12.82 -5.91
CA ASP A 19 8.63 -11.65 -5.31
C ASP A 19 10.02 -12.03 -4.77
N HIS A 20 11.07 -11.41 -5.33
CA HIS A 20 12.48 -11.66 -4.98
C HIS A 20 12.79 -11.61 -3.47
N ARG A 21 11.98 -10.89 -2.68
CA ARG A 21 12.13 -10.81 -1.22
C ARG A 21 11.71 -12.11 -0.53
N CYS A 22 10.75 -12.84 -1.10
CA CYS A 22 10.37 -14.17 -0.66
C CYS A 22 11.44 -15.22 -1.01
N SER A 23 12.21 -15.06 -2.09
CA SER A 23 13.23 -16.02 -2.54
C SER A 23 14.34 -16.26 -1.51
N SER A 24 14.72 -15.25 -0.70
CA SER A 24 15.74 -15.46 0.36
C SER A 24 15.23 -16.32 1.54
N ARG A 25 13.91 -16.40 1.71
CA ARG A 25 13.22 -17.21 2.74
C ARG A 25 12.80 -18.56 2.19
N PHE A 26 12.42 -18.62 0.92
CA PHE A 26 12.12 -19.85 0.19
C PHE A 26 13.37 -20.37 -0.52
N CYS A 27 14.39 -20.73 0.27
CA CYS A 27 15.59 -21.39 -0.24
C CYS A 27 15.70 -22.79 0.37
N LEU A 28 16.41 -23.70 -0.31
CA LEU A 28 16.48 -25.11 0.08
C LEU A 28 16.96 -25.30 1.53
N GLY A 29 17.91 -24.49 1.98
CA GLY A 29 18.43 -24.51 3.37
C GLY A 29 17.44 -24.05 4.44
N ARG A 30 16.35 -23.36 4.05
CA ARG A 30 15.31 -22.85 4.97
C ARG A 30 13.90 -23.33 4.60
N ILE A 31 13.81 -24.36 3.77
CA ILE A 31 12.53 -24.78 3.19
C ILE A 31 11.52 -25.24 4.25
N ASN A 32 11.97 -25.93 5.32
CA ASN A 32 11.11 -26.31 6.45
C ASN A 32 10.51 -25.10 7.17
N GLN A 33 11.33 -24.05 7.38
CA GLN A 33 10.85 -22.81 7.98
C GLN A 33 9.88 -22.07 7.04
N ALA A 34 10.17 -22.10 5.74
CA ALA A 34 9.30 -21.52 4.73
C ALA A 34 7.95 -22.24 4.67
N PHE A 35 7.91 -23.58 4.76
CA PHE A 35 6.66 -24.34 4.85
C PHE A 35 5.84 -23.97 6.08
N SER A 36 6.47 -23.82 7.25
CA SER A 36 5.78 -23.43 8.48
C SER A 36 5.15 -22.04 8.43
N VAL A 37 5.67 -21.13 7.61
CA VAL A 37 5.24 -19.72 7.59
C VAL A 37 4.50 -19.39 6.30
N CYS A 38 5.10 -19.62 5.15
CA CYS A 38 4.56 -19.23 3.85
C CYS A 38 3.36 -20.08 3.40
N PHE A 39 3.20 -21.31 3.91
CA PHE A 39 2.14 -22.24 3.48
C PHE A 39 1.17 -22.50 4.63
N GLY A 40 0.36 -21.49 4.95
CA GLY A 40 -0.75 -21.58 5.91
C GLY A 40 -0.72 -20.59 7.07
N ALA A 41 0.43 -19.97 7.36
CA ALA A 41 0.58 -18.96 8.41
C ALA A 41 1.16 -17.63 7.88
N TYR A 42 1.03 -17.35 6.58
CA TYR A 42 1.73 -16.23 5.93
C TYR A 42 1.29 -14.86 6.47
N LYS A 43 0.09 -14.78 7.07
CA LYS A 43 -0.41 -13.59 7.75
C LYS A 43 0.41 -13.22 9.00
N ALA A 44 1.23 -14.12 9.52
CA ALA A 44 2.19 -13.81 10.59
C ALA A 44 3.58 -13.42 10.04
N CYS A 45 3.80 -13.56 8.72
CA CYS A 45 5.07 -13.22 8.10
C CYS A 45 5.25 -11.70 8.04
N PRO A 46 6.30 -11.13 8.67
CA PRO A 46 6.55 -9.69 8.61
C PRO A 46 6.82 -9.22 7.17
N MET A 47 7.37 -10.09 6.32
CA MET A 47 7.61 -9.77 4.92
C MET A 47 6.31 -9.57 4.16
N PHE A 48 5.31 -10.44 4.37
CA PHE A 48 3.99 -10.30 3.74
C PHE A 48 3.36 -8.93 4.06
N HIS A 49 3.47 -8.47 5.30
CA HIS A 49 2.99 -7.14 5.69
C HIS A 49 3.79 -5.99 5.07
N SER A 50 5.12 -6.10 4.99
CA SER A 50 5.96 -5.07 4.35
C SER A 50 5.58 -4.92 2.88
N ILE A 51 5.49 -6.04 2.16
CA ILE A 51 5.12 -6.07 0.73
C ILE A 51 3.74 -5.42 0.54
N ASN A 52 2.74 -5.82 1.35
CA ASN A 52 1.40 -5.24 1.25
C ASN A 52 1.36 -3.74 1.52
N ARG A 53 2.14 -3.26 2.51
CA ARG A 53 2.22 -1.83 2.83
C ARG A 53 2.85 -1.04 1.69
N GLU A 54 3.90 -1.56 1.08
CA GLU A 54 4.54 -0.95 -0.08
C GLU A 54 3.62 -0.95 -1.31
N CYS A 55 2.91 -2.05 -1.56
CA CYS A 55 1.90 -2.14 -2.62
C CYS A 55 0.75 -1.15 -2.41
N ALA A 56 0.31 -0.93 -1.16
CA ALA A 56 -0.68 0.10 -0.86
C ALA A 56 -0.13 1.51 -1.09
N ALA A 57 1.10 1.77 -0.65
CA ALA A 57 1.74 3.08 -0.82
C ALA A 57 2.00 3.45 -2.29
N VAL A 58 2.28 2.49 -3.18
CA VAL A 58 2.40 2.78 -4.62
C VAL A 58 1.06 3.09 -5.26
N VAL A 59 -0.04 2.54 -4.76
CA VAL A 59 -1.40 2.90 -5.21
C VAL A 59 -1.71 4.33 -4.75
N ASP A 60 -1.42 4.67 -3.49
CA ASP A 60 -1.59 6.05 -3.01
C ASP A 60 -0.72 7.05 -3.78
N LYS A 61 0.51 6.66 -4.15
CA LYS A 61 1.37 7.49 -4.99
C LYS A 61 0.89 7.58 -6.44
N ALA A 62 0.38 6.51 -7.04
CA ALA A 62 -0.18 6.55 -8.39
C ALA A 62 -1.49 7.36 -8.47
N VAL A 63 -2.23 7.44 -7.36
CA VAL A 63 -3.39 8.34 -7.22
C VAL A 63 -2.93 9.79 -7.01
N ALA A 64 -1.84 10.03 -6.26
CA ALA A 64 -1.25 11.35 -6.11
C ALA A 64 -0.60 11.88 -7.41
N ASP A 65 0.06 11.00 -8.17
CA ASP A 65 0.76 11.32 -9.42
C ASP A 65 -0.22 11.63 -10.57
N GLN A 66 -1.40 10.99 -10.59
CA GLN A 66 -2.49 11.37 -11.50
C GLN A 66 -3.16 12.70 -11.14
N THR A 67 -2.82 13.31 -10.00
CA THR A 67 -3.19 14.69 -9.64
C THR A 67 -2.04 15.68 -9.77
N GLU A 68 -0.91 15.30 -10.38
CA GLU A 68 0.22 16.20 -10.62
C GLU A 68 0.29 16.71 -12.07
N THR A 69 -0.88 17.01 -12.62
CA THR A 69 -1.03 18.12 -13.59
C THR A 69 -1.99 19.14 -12.97
N THR A 70 -1.42 20.19 -12.35
CA THR A 70 -2.09 21.29 -11.62
C THR A 70 -2.72 20.82 -10.30
N VAL A 71 -2.21 21.20 -9.13
CA VAL A 71 -2.27 22.54 -8.57
C VAL A 71 -1.16 22.65 -7.52
N ARG A 72 -0.13 23.47 -7.79
CA ARG A 72 0.60 24.16 -6.71
C ARG A 72 -0.49 24.70 -5.80
N ARG A 73 -0.62 24.21 -4.56
CA ARG A 73 -1.60 24.68 -3.58
C ARG A 73 -1.37 26.16 -3.30
N SER A 74 -1.85 27.01 -4.21
CA SER A 74 -2.07 28.42 -3.99
C SER A 74 -3.02 28.51 -2.80
N PRO A 75 -2.69 29.28 -1.76
CA PRO A 75 -3.55 29.43 -0.60
C PRO A 75 -4.97 29.81 -1.06
N PRO A 76 -6.02 29.28 -0.41
CA PRO A 76 -7.39 29.58 -0.78
C PRO A 76 -7.60 31.09 -0.78
N LEU A 77 -8.12 31.61 -1.89
CA LEU A 77 -8.50 33.02 -1.99
C LEU A 77 -9.79 33.21 -1.20
N VAL A 78 -9.75 34.12 -0.23
CA VAL A 78 -10.90 34.47 0.60
C VAL A 78 -11.60 35.64 -0.06
N HIS A 79 -12.89 35.50 -0.33
CA HIS A 79 -13.73 36.58 -0.84
C HIS A 79 -14.44 37.25 0.33
N ILE A 80 -14.19 38.54 0.53
CA ILE A 80 -14.88 39.35 1.54
C ILE A 80 -15.78 40.33 0.80
N THR A 81 -17.06 40.34 1.16
CA THR A 81 -18.03 41.27 0.59
C THR A 81 -18.54 42.20 1.70
N ALA A 82 -18.34 43.51 1.54
CA ALA A 82 -18.83 44.54 2.45
C ALA A 82 -19.39 45.73 1.66
N HIS A 83 -20.57 46.21 2.03
CA HIS A 83 -21.26 47.34 1.37
C HIS A 83 -21.36 47.22 -0.17
N GLY A 84 -21.60 46.02 -0.69
CA GLY A 84 -21.68 45.76 -2.14
C GLY A 84 -20.33 45.74 -2.87
N SER A 85 -19.21 45.93 -2.16
CA SER A 85 -17.85 45.81 -2.69
C SER A 85 -17.28 44.43 -2.32
N SER A 86 -16.69 43.73 -3.29
CA SER A 86 -16.05 42.43 -3.08
C SER A 86 -14.54 42.52 -3.27
N LEU A 87 -13.79 41.95 -2.33
CA LEU A 87 -12.34 41.92 -2.33
C LEU A 87 -11.84 40.48 -2.20
N THR A 88 -10.88 40.11 -3.03
CA THR A 88 -10.26 38.78 -3.04
C THR A 88 -8.89 38.86 -2.37
N LEU A 89 -8.72 38.14 -1.26
CA LEU A 89 -7.52 38.15 -0.44
C LEU A 89 -6.81 36.79 -0.48
N ARG A 90 -5.49 36.79 -0.39
CA ARG A 90 -4.68 35.59 -0.18
C ARG A 90 -4.24 35.52 1.28
N ALA A 91 -4.65 34.46 1.99
CA ALA A 91 -4.26 34.26 3.38
C ALA A 91 -2.75 33.97 3.48
N THR A 92 -2.01 34.84 4.15
CA THR A 92 -0.62 34.62 4.58
C THR A 92 -0.67 34.31 6.07
N GLY A 93 -0.63 33.03 6.43
CA GLY A 93 -0.60 32.63 7.84
C GLY A 93 0.70 33.13 8.49
N THR A 94 0.60 33.73 9.68
CA THR A 94 1.73 34.13 10.53
C THR A 94 2.01 33.08 11.58
#